data_AF-A0A811ZWS8-F1
#
_entry.id   AF-A0A811ZWS8-F1
#
_cell.length_a   1.000
_cell.length_b   1.000
_cell.length_c   1.000
_cell.angle_alpha   90.00
_cell.angle_beta   90.00
_cell.angle_gamma   90.00
#
_symmetry.space_group_name_H-M   'P 1'
#
loop_
_entity.id
_entity.type
_entity.pdbx_description
1 polymer ?
#
loop_
_entity_poly.entity_id
_entity_poly.type
_entity_poly.pdbx_seq_one_letter_code
_entity_poly.pdbx_strand_id
1 'polypeptide(L)'
;MIGLPHWLVLPLNPKPFLNGLTGNPYQGYLESVDGYMNVQLANTEEYIDGALSGHLGEVLIRCNNVLYIRGVEEEEEDGEMGE
;
A
#
# COMPACT_ATOMS: atom_id res chain seq x y z
N MET A 1 32.71 -20.44 -6.15
CA MET A 1 31.93 -19.34 -5.54
C MET A 1 30.54 -19.88 -5.34
N ILE A 2 30.10 -19.98 -4.08
CA ILE A 2 28.96 -20.79 -3.66
C ILE A 2 27.69 -19.97 -3.91
N GLY A 3 26.86 -20.37 -4.88
CA GLY A 3 25.57 -19.73 -5.13
C GLY A 3 24.60 -20.07 -4.01
N LEU A 4 24.07 -19.05 -3.33
CA LEU A 4 23.07 -19.22 -2.28
C LEU A 4 21.73 -19.68 -2.91
N PRO A 5 21.05 -20.70 -2.35
CA PRO A 5 19.83 -21.24 -2.93
C PRO A 5 18.61 -20.33 -2.66
N HIS A 6 17.63 -20.41 -3.55
CA HIS A 6 16.41 -19.59 -3.71
C HIS A 6 15.49 -19.46 -2.47
N TRP A 7 15.75 -20.12 -1.35
CA TRP A 7 14.85 -20.16 -0.18
C TRP A 7 15.39 -19.45 1.08
N LEU A 8 16.47 -18.66 0.98
CA LEU A 8 16.95 -17.87 2.10
C LEU A 8 16.17 -16.55 2.23
N VAL A 9 14.96 -16.59 2.77
CA VAL A 9 14.28 -15.39 3.25
C VAL A 9 14.92 -14.98 4.57
N LEU A 10 15.78 -13.96 4.54
CA LEU A 10 16.39 -13.42 5.74
C LEU A 10 15.33 -12.65 6.56
N PRO A 11 15.17 -12.93 7.86
CA PRO A 11 14.27 -12.16 8.71
C PRO A 11 14.81 -10.75 8.83
N LEU A 12 14.04 -9.81 8.29
CA LEU A 12 14.42 -8.41 8.21
C LEU A 12 14.17 -7.75 9.55
N ASN A 13 15.25 -7.32 10.21
CA ASN A 13 15.21 -6.70 11.53
C ASN A 13 14.56 -5.30 11.44
N PRO A 14 13.50 -4.98 12.21
CA PRO A 14 12.63 -3.83 11.92
C PRO A 14 13.21 -2.44 12.21
N LYS A 15 14.40 -2.31 12.81
CA LYS A 15 14.87 -1.03 13.35
C LYS A 15 15.54 -0.07 12.34
N PRO A 16 16.22 -0.53 11.27
CA PRO A 16 16.71 0.36 10.21
C PRO A 16 15.85 0.33 8.93
N PHE A 17 14.90 -0.61 8.82
CA PHE A 17 14.13 -0.83 7.59
C PHE A 17 13.03 0.23 7.34
N LEU A 18 12.60 0.93 8.39
CA LEU A 18 11.54 1.94 8.34
C LEU A 18 11.99 3.28 7.74
N ASN A 19 13.28 3.59 7.71
CA ASN A 19 13.80 4.88 7.22
C ASN A 19 14.12 4.88 5.71
N GLY A 20 14.16 3.72 5.06
CA GLY A 20 14.38 3.59 3.61
C GLY A 20 13.12 3.31 2.80
N LEU A 21 12.02 2.94 3.47
CA LEU A 21 10.70 2.65 2.88
C LEU A 21 9.61 3.63 3.33
N THR A 22 9.99 4.70 4.02
CA THR A 22 9.07 5.79 4.32
C THR A 22 8.71 6.46 3.01
N GLY A 23 7.45 6.37 2.56
CA GLY A 23 6.91 7.40 1.67
C GLY A 23 6.08 6.99 0.47
N ASN A 24 5.86 5.70 0.19
CA ASN A 24 5.01 5.31 -0.94
C ASN A 24 3.57 5.07 -0.46
N PRO A 25 2.63 6.00 -0.71
CA PRO A 25 1.26 5.83 -0.28
C PRO A 25 0.54 4.82 -1.18
N TYR A 26 -0.30 4.01 -0.54
CA TYR A 26 -1.31 3.20 -1.20
C TYR A 26 -2.65 3.94 -1.07
N GLN A 27 -3.36 4.09 -2.17
CA GLN A 27 -4.69 4.69 -2.20
C GLN A 27 -5.68 3.66 -2.72
N GLY A 28 -6.85 3.56 -2.08
CA GLY A 28 -7.89 2.61 -2.47
C GLY A 28 -9.10 2.74 -1.56
N TYR A 29 -10.15 1.99 -1.86
CA TYR A 29 -11.35 1.93 -1.04
C TYR A 29 -11.11 1.04 0.18
N LEU A 30 -11.38 1.58 1.37
CA LEU A 30 -11.24 0.82 2.60
C LEU A 30 -12.40 -0.18 2.75
N GLU A 31 -12.12 -1.46 2.55
CA GLU A 31 -13.11 -2.54 2.66
C GLU A 31 -13.25 -3.03 4.10
N SER A 32 -12.13 -3.29 4.78
CA SER A 32 -12.16 -3.80 6.16
C SER A 32 -10.89 -3.49 6.95
N VAL A 33 -11.02 -3.50 8.28
CA VAL A 33 -9.92 -3.39 9.24
C VAL A 33 -10.15 -4.40 10.37
N ASP A 34 -9.09 -5.01 10.89
CA ASP A 34 -9.17 -5.92 12.04
C ASP A 34 -8.66 -5.29 13.36
N GLY A 35 -8.77 -6.04 14.47
CA GLY A 35 -8.33 -5.58 15.79
C GLY A 35 -6.81 -5.41 15.95
N TYR A 36 -6.02 -5.83 14.95
CA TYR A 36 -4.59 -5.59 14.89
C TYR A 36 -4.23 -4.43 13.96
N MET A 37 -5.21 -3.79 13.32
CA MET A 37 -5.06 -2.75 12.29
C MET A 37 -4.43 -3.26 10.99
N ASN A 38 -4.68 -4.52 10.62
CA ASN A 38 -4.50 -4.92 9.22
C ASN A 38 -5.61 -4.28 8.39
N VAL A 39 -5.28 -3.82 7.18
CA VAL A 39 -6.16 -3.00 6.34
C VAL A 39 -6.38 -3.70 5.01
N GLN A 40 -7.64 -3.90 4.63
CA GLN A 40 -8.01 -4.39 3.30
C GLN A 40 -8.46 -3.22 2.43
N LEU A 41 -7.81 -3.06 1.27
CA LEU A 41 -8.13 -2.06 0.28
C LEU A 41 -8.62 -2.71 -1.03
N ALA A 42 -9.64 -2.14 -1.65
CA ALA A 42 -10.09 -2.46 -3.00
C ALA A 42 -9.68 -1.34 -3.99
N ASN A 43 -9.56 -1.70 -5.28
CA ASN A 43 -9.06 -0.81 -6.34
C ASN A 43 -7.80 -0.04 -5.95
N THR A 44 -6.86 -0.73 -5.30
CA THR A 44 -5.66 -0.13 -4.73
C THR A 44 -4.70 0.31 -5.82
N GLU A 45 -4.16 1.50 -5.67
CA GLU A 45 -3.12 2.11 -6.49
C GLU A 45 -1.86 2.33 -5.63
N GLU A 46 -0.71 2.05 -6.23
CA GLU A 46 0.59 2.32 -5.63
C GLU A 46 1.17 3.61 -6.21
N TYR A 47 1.61 4.49 -5.31
CA TYR A 47 2.34 5.69 -5.70
C TYR A 47 3.78 5.61 -5.19
N ILE A 48 4.74 5.84 -6.09
CA ILE A 48 6.16 5.93 -5.77
C ILE A 48 6.62 7.33 -6.11
N ASP A 49 7.24 8.02 -5.15
CA ASP A 49 7.69 9.41 -5.30
C ASP A 49 6.57 10.37 -5.79
N GLY A 50 5.32 10.09 -5.41
CA GLY A 50 4.14 10.88 -5.79
C GLY A 50 3.57 10.60 -7.18
N ALA A 51 4.15 9.67 -7.95
CA ALA A 51 3.64 9.25 -9.24
C ALA A 51 2.93 7.89 -9.15
N LEU A 52 1.83 7.72 -9.90
CA LEU A 52 1.15 6.44 -10.03
C LEU A 52 2.13 5.41 -10.65
N SER A 53 2.49 4.40 -9.86
CA SER A 53 3.37 3.31 -10.23
C SER A 53 2.57 2.14 -10.83
N GLY A 54 1.38 1.87 -10.28
CA GLY A 54 0.48 0.87 -10.85
C GLY A 54 -0.79 0.59 -10.04
N HIS A 55 -1.68 -0.19 -10.65
CA HIS A 55 -2.90 -0.69 -10.03
C HIS A 55 -2.68 -2.09 -9.48
N LEU A 56 -2.95 -2.28 -8.20
CA LEU A 56 -2.79 -3.52 -7.45
C LEU A 56 -4.12 -4.26 -7.24
N GLY A 57 -5.25 -3.56 -7.33
CA GLY A 57 -6.58 -4.15 -7.11
C GLY A 57 -6.84 -4.41 -5.62
N GLU A 58 -7.12 -5.66 -5.26
CA GLU A 58 -7.39 -6.01 -3.86
C GLU A 58 -6.09 -6.28 -3.09
N VAL A 59 -5.87 -5.54 -2.00
CA VAL A 59 -4.63 -5.59 -1.22
C VAL A 59 -4.92 -5.71 0.26
N LEU A 60 -4.17 -6.57 0.96
CA LEU A 60 -4.13 -6.65 2.41
C LEU A 60 -2.82 -6.06 2.94
N ILE A 61 -2.90 -4.91 3.61
CA ILE A 61 -1.77 -4.24 4.25
C ILE A 61 -1.66 -4.70 5.70
N ARG A 62 -0.48 -5.20 6.08
CA ARG A 62 -0.19 -5.62 7.45
C ARG A 62 0.03 -4.41 8.36
N CYS A 63 -0.52 -4.46 9.56
CA CYS A 63 -0.51 -3.36 10.52
C CYS A 63 0.86 -2.76 10.83
N ASN A 64 1.90 -3.59 10.91
CA ASN A 64 3.26 -3.13 11.24
C ASN A 64 3.95 -2.33 10.12
N ASN A 65 3.31 -2.21 8.95
CA ASN A 65 3.78 -1.41 7.83
C ASN A 65 2.94 -0.13 7.64
N VAL A 66 1.92 0.11 8.48
CA VAL A 66 1.06 1.29 8.40
C VAL A 66 1.66 2.41 9.26
N LEU A 67 1.99 3.54 8.63
CA LEU A 67 2.44 4.74 9.34
C LEU A 67 1.26 5.63 9.77
N TYR A 68 0.34 5.91 8.85
CA TYR A 68 -0.90 6.63 9.10
C TYR A 68 -1.94 6.25 8.03
N ILE A 69 -3.21 6.51 8.33
CA ILE A 69 -4.33 6.37 7.40
C ILE A 69 -5.04 7.72 7.36
N ARG A 70 -5.38 8.20 6.17
CA ARG A 70 -6.18 9.41 5.97
C ARG A 70 -7.28 9.13 4.95
N GLY A 71 -8.44 9.76 5.13
CA GLY A 71 -9.44 9.85 4.06
C GLY A 71 -8.97 10.78 2.96
N VAL A 72 -9.37 10.49 1.73
CA VAL A 72 -9.25 11.38 0.57
C VAL A 72 -10.67 11.82 0.24
N GLU A 73 -10.86 13.11 -0.06
CA GLU A 73 -12.15 13.60 -0.54
C GLU A 73 -12.37 13.06 -1.96
N GLU A 74 -13.56 12.51 -2.23
CA GLU A 74 -13.93 12.13 -3.60
C GLU A 74 -14.01 13.43 -4.41
N GLU A 75 -13.13 13.59 -5.41
CA GLU A 75 -13.39 14.56 -6.47
C GLU A 75 -14.62 14.03 -7.21
N GLU A 76 -15.75 14.74 -7.09
CA GLU A 76 -16.95 14.46 -7.88
C GLU A 76 -16.51 14.43 -9.35
N GLU A 77 -16.45 13.24 -9.96
CA GLU A 77 -16.37 13.13 -11.41
C GLU A 77 -17.64 13.81 -11.95
N ASP A 78 -17.49 15.06 -12.40
CA ASP A 78 -18.50 15.81 -13.13
C ASP A 78 -18.97 14.92 -14.29
N GLY A 79 -20.09 14.24 -14.07
CA GLY A 79 -20.76 13.46 -15.08
C GLY A 79 -21.19 14.39 -16.20
N GLU A 80 -20.39 14.45 -17.27
CA GLU A 80 -20.87 14.86 -18.58
C GLU A 80 -21.97 13.88 -19.00
N MET A 81 -23.21 14.18 -18.59
CA MET A 81 -24.40 13.71 -19.30
C MET A 81 -24.40 14.40 -20.66
N GLY A 82 -23.73 13.76 -21.63
CA GLY A 82 -23.98 14.00 -23.05
C GLY A 82 -25.45 13.73 -23.37
N GLU A 83 -26.01 14.64 -24.17
CA GLU A 83 -27.39 14.85 -24.63
C GLU A 83 -28.31 13.63 -24.81
#